data_AF-A0AAD7GCZ7-F1
#
_entry.id   AF-A0AAD7GCZ7-F1
#
_cell.length_a   1.000
_cell.length_b   1.000
_cell.length_c   1.000
_cell.angle_alpha   90.00
_cell.angle_beta   90.00
_cell.angle_gamma   90.00
#
_symmetry.space_group_name_H-M   'P 1'
#
loop_
_entity.id
_entity.type
_entity.pdbx_description
1 polymer ?
#
loop_
_entity_poly.entity_id
_entity_poly.type
_entity_poly.pdbx_seq_one_letter_code
_entity_poly.pdbx_strand_id
1 'polypeptide(L)'
;MALFPQRSTRFYNDTEGYQTLQVENTLYKLDAGALARSSEYFKNMFQTPGPTNGVKKTSFDTTPITLIDSVLVSEFDIFVSLAYGRPPRADQWPKGSEANPVLLRLLELSRYFMSQPARELALHVIKTRSFYFPPAQLIHLSYEYQTKVLFATAFQQLASSSLRELKPADIQWMGYPVYVALARLKEAMQQHRSILAAEAPEIDPIRGHSSECENKAACARDWHAAWWNGRFERMEVGEMNPKCRLKMMGIVNGGEGNSHGFDLISGVTEQLMGGIVEVVEEQEVL
;
A
#
# COMPACT_ATOMS: atom_id res chain seq x y z
N MET A 1 -44.67 0.38 -7.38
CA MET A 1 -44.41 0.20 -8.82
C MET A 1 -43.03 -0.40 -8.96
N ALA A 2 -42.89 -1.60 -9.53
CA ALA A 2 -41.57 -2.15 -9.84
C ALA A 2 -40.96 -1.28 -10.96
N LEU A 3 -39.85 -0.61 -10.68
CA LEU A 3 -39.09 0.08 -11.71
C LEU A 3 -38.46 -1.00 -12.59
N PHE A 4 -38.66 -0.92 -13.90
CA PHE A 4 -37.98 -1.82 -14.82
C PHE A 4 -36.46 -1.57 -14.76
N PRO A 5 -35.63 -2.62 -14.80
CA PRO A 5 -34.18 -2.48 -14.88
C PRO A 5 -33.77 -1.65 -16.10
N GLN A 6 -32.81 -0.75 -15.92
CA GLN A 6 -32.26 0.09 -16.98
C GLN A 6 -31.09 -0.61 -17.67
N ARG A 7 -30.95 -0.46 -18.98
CA ARG A 7 -29.80 -1.02 -19.70
C ARG A 7 -28.56 -0.17 -19.43
N SER A 8 -27.43 -0.80 -19.11
CA SER A 8 -26.17 -0.08 -18.96
C SER A 8 -25.81 0.60 -20.28
N THR A 9 -25.48 1.88 -20.26
CA THR A 9 -25.14 2.66 -21.47
C THR A 9 -23.81 2.24 -22.11
N ARG A 10 -22.98 1.46 -21.40
CA ARG A 10 -21.60 1.14 -21.80
C ARG A 10 -21.38 -0.34 -22.12
N PHE A 11 -22.05 -1.19 -21.38
CA PHE A 11 -21.83 -2.63 -21.33
C PHE A 11 -23.09 -3.43 -21.70
N TYR A 12 -23.85 -2.93 -22.67
CA TYR A 12 -25.03 -3.59 -23.19
C TYR A 12 -24.89 -3.82 -24.69
N ASN A 13 -24.59 -5.07 -25.07
CA ASN A 13 -24.47 -5.45 -26.47
C ASN A 13 -25.74 -6.19 -26.92
N ASP A 14 -26.49 -5.61 -27.87
CA ASP A 14 -27.73 -6.22 -28.39
C ASP A 14 -27.49 -7.52 -29.19
N THR A 15 -26.24 -7.85 -29.52
CA THR A 15 -25.88 -9.08 -30.26
C THR A 15 -26.28 -10.37 -29.50
N GLU A 16 -26.66 -11.41 -30.24
CA GLU A 16 -26.95 -12.74 -29.69
C GLU A 16 -25.68 -13.41 -29.11
N GLY A 17 -25.86 -14.32 -28.15
CA GLY A 17 -24.77 -15.10 -27.53
C GLY A 17 -24.13 -14.48 -26.28
N TYR A 18 -24.54 -13.27 -25.90
CA TYR A 18 -24.12 -12.60 -24.66
C TYR A 18 -24.98 -13.01 -23.47
N GLN A 19 -24.43 -12.95 -22.26
CA GLN A 19 -25.12 -13.22 -21.00
C GLN A 19 -25.67 -11.92 -20.41
N THR A 20 -26.94 -11.96 -19.98
CA THR A 20 -27.62 -10.86 -19.33
C THR A 20 -27.44 -10.97 -17.81
N LEU A 21 -26.72 -10.02 -17.23
CA LEU A 21 -26.46 -9.90 -15.80
C LEU A 21 -27.21 -8.68 -15.26
N GLN A 22 -27.66 -8.75 -14.01
CA GLN A 22 -28.26 -7.62 -13.31
C GLN A 22 -27.43 -7.27 -12.07
N VAL A 23 -27.11 -5.98 -11.94
CA VAL A 23 -26.51 -5.37 -10.75
C VAL A 23 -27.38 -4.18 -10.37
N GLU A 24 -27.84 -4.13 -9.13
CA GLU A 24 -28.86 -3.18 -8.68
C GLU A 24 -30.06 -3.12 -9.67
N ASN A 25 -30.39 -1.93 -10.18
CA ASN A 25 -31.42 -1.73 -11.20
C ASN A 25 -30.83 -1.59 -12.62
N THR A 26 -29.65 -2.16 -12.89
CA THR A 26 -28.96 -2.05 -14.18
C THR A 26 -28.69 -3.42 -14.81
N LEU A 27 -29.08 -3.58 -16.08
CA LEU A 27 -28.81 -4.75 -16.91
C LEU A 27 -27.53 -4.56 -17.71
N TYR A 28 -26.75 -5.62 -17.75
CA TYR A 28 -25.51 -5.77 -18.50
C TYR A 28 -25.67 -6.92 -19.47
N LYS A 29 -25.18 -6.78 -20.71
CA LYS A 29 -25.17 -7.86 -21.69
C LYS A 29 -23.74 -8.10 -22.16
N LEU A 30 -23.11 -9.10 -21.55
CA LEU A 30 -21.66 -9.31 -21.50
C LEU A 30 -21.22 -10.65 -22.10
N ASP A 31 -19.99 -10.68 -22.62
CA ASP A 31 -19.36 -11.88 -23.16
C ASP A 31 -18.94 -12.77 -21.99
N ALA A 32 -19.51 -13.98 -21.93
CA ALA A 32 -19.20 -14.95 -20.89
C ALA A 32 -17.71 -15.32 -20.91
N GLY A 33 -17.10 -15.38 -22.11
CA GLY A 33 -15.68 -15.70 -22.27
C GLY A 33 -14.76 -14.66 -21.64
N ALA A 34 -15.03 -13.37 -21.87
CA ALA A 34 -14.29 -12.26 -21.28
C ALA A 34 -14.35 -12.28 -19.75
N LEU A 35 -15.55 -12.44 -19.19
CA LEU A 35 -15.72 -12.52 -17.74
C LEU A 35 -15.03 -13.76 -17.15
N ALA A 36 -15.16 -14.93 -17.79
CA ALA A 36 -14.54 -16.17 -17.33
C ALA A 36 -13.01 -16.15 -17.40
N ARG A 37 -12.40 -15.41 -18.34
CA ARG A 37 -10.94 -15.24 -18.40
C ARG A 37 -10.40 -14.42 -17.24
N SER A 38 -11.20 -13.50 -16.72
CA SER A 38 -10.76 -12.57 -15.67
C SER A 38 -11.22 -12.96 -14.27
N SER A 39 -12.06 -13.98 -14.12
CA SER A 39 -12.66 -14.37 -12.85
C SER A 39 -13.06 -15.85 -12.84
N GLU A 40 -12.55 -16.57 -11.84
CA GLU A 40 -12.89 -17.97 -11.62
C GLU A 40 -14.36 -18.13 -11.20
N TYR A 41 -14.91 -17.16 -10.46
CA TYR A 41 -16.34 -17.11 -10.13
C TYR A 41 -17.21 -17.16 -11.39
N PHE A 42 -16.94 -16.28 -12.37
CA PHE A 42 -17.73 -16.25 -13.61
C PHE A 42 -17.50 -17.50 -14.46
N LYS A 43 -16.26 -18.01 -14.51
CA LYS A 43 -15.95 -19.27 -15.19
C LYS A 43 -16.77 -20.43 -14.64
N ASN A 44 -16.80 -20.60 -13.32
CA ASN A 44 -17.59 -21.65 -12.65
C ASN A 44 -19.10 -21.43 -12.84
N MET A 45 -19.56 -20.18 -12.71
CA MET A 45 -20.97 -19.82 -12.88
C MET A 45 -21.51 -20.17 -14.28
N PHE A 46 -20.70 -20.00 -15.33
CA PHE A 46 -21.11 -20.31 -16.71
C PHE A 46 -20.90 -21.77 -17.11
N GLN A 47 -20.00 -22.49 -16.44
CA GLN A 47 -19.72 -23.91 -16.72
C GLN A 47 -20.63 -24.87 -15.94
N THR A 48 -21.20 -24.44 -14.82
CA THR A 48 -22.09 -25.27 -14.00
C THR A 48 -23.40 -25.52 -14.77
N PRO A 49 -23.75 -26.78 -15.12
CA PRO A 49 -25.02 -27.08 -15.77
C PRO A 49 -26.17 -26.66 -14.85
N GLY A 50 -27.21 -26.03 -15.41
CA GLY A 50 -28.39 -25.66 -14.65
C GLY A 50 -29.11 -26.89 -14.07
N PRO A 51 -29.99 -26.71 -13.07
CA PRO A 51 -30.77 -27.80 -12.46
C PRO A 51 -31.65 -28.57 -13.47
N THR A 52 -31.88 -28.02 -14.66
CA THR A 52 -32.58 -28.65 -15.77
C THR A 52 -31.60 -29.20 -16.81
N ASN A 53 -31.35 -30.51 -16.75
CA ASN A 53 -30.86 -31.39 -17.83
C ASN A 53 -29.92 -30.73 -18.88
N GLY A 54 -28.74 -30.27 -18.47
CA GLY A 54 -27.63 -29.98 -19.40
C GLY A 54 -27.83 -28.75 -20.30
N VAL A 55 -28.88 -27.95 -20.11
CA VAL A 55 -29.03 -26.68 -20.83
C VAL A 55 -28.08 -25.67 -20.19
N LYS A 56 -27.18 -25.10 -21.00
CA LYS A 56 -26.34 -23.96 -20.58
C LYS A 56 -27.24 -22.87 -20.01
N LYS A 57 -26.85 -22.25 -18.90
CA LYS A 57 -27.56 -21.12 -18.29
C LYS A 57 -27.67 -20.00 -19.34
N THR A 58 -28.83 -19.87 -19.98
CA THR A 58 -29.15 -18.77 -20.89
C THR A 58 -29.89 -17.72 -20.09
N SER A 59 -29.46 -16.47 -20.21
CA SER A 59 -30.02 -15.35 -19.47
C SER A 59 -30.55 -14.30 -20.43
N PHE A 60 -31.80 -13.88 -20.21
CA PHE A 60 -32.53 -12.91 -21.04
C PHE A 60 -32.82 -11.66 -20.22
N ASP A 61 -33.16 -10.54 -20.87
CA ASP A 61 -33.59 -9.30 -20.21
C ASP A 61 -34.72 -9.53 -19.18
N THR A 62 -35.61 -10.48 -19.46
CA THR A 62 -36.75 -10.83 -18.60
C THR A 62 -36.38 -11.75 -17.44
N THR A 63 -35.22 -12.42 -17.51
CA THR A 63 -34.72 -13.39 -16.54
C THR A 63 -33.20 -13.28 -16.43
N PRO A 64 -32.67 -12.12 -15.97
CA PRO A 64 -31.23 -11.90 -15.90
C PRO A 64 -30.60 -12.71 -14.77
N ILE A 65 -29.30 -12.93 -14.85
CA ILE A 65 -28.52 -13.45 -13.72
C ILE A 65 -28.27 -12.29 -12.75
N THR A 66 -29.01 -12.27 -11.65
CA THR A 66 -28.81 -11.27 -10.59
C THR A 66 -27.53 -11.59 -9.82
N LEU A 67 -26.61 -10.61 -9.77
CA LEU A 67 -25.48 -10.66 -8.85
C LEU A 67 -25.92 -10.23 -7.45
N ILE A 68 -25.07 -10.49 -6.46
CA ILE A 68 -25.38 -10.17 -5.05
C ILE A 68 -25.75 -8.70 -4.86
N ASP A 69 -26.69 -8.45 -3.95
CA ASP A 69 -27.25 -7.11 -3.71
C ASP A 69 -26.25 -6.09 -3.18
N SER A 70 -25.07 -6.52 -2.72
CA SER A 70 -24.04 -5.63 -2.18
C SER A 70 -23.08 -5.06 -3.23
N VAL A 71 -23.17 -5.50 -4.50
CA VAL A 71 -22.31 -4.98 -5.57
C VAL A 71 -22.96 -3.74 -6.17
N LEU A 72 -22.27 -2.61 -6.15
CA LEU A 72 -22.76 -1.38 -6.77
C LEU A 72 -22.44 -1.35 -8.28
N VAL A 73 -23.29 -0.70 -9.06
CA VAL A 73 -23.10 -0.49 -10.51
C VAL A 73 -21.75 0.16 -10.81
N SER A 74 -21.35 1.17 -10.03
CA SER A 74 -20.08 1.88 -10.23
C SER A 74 -18.85 0.99 -10.04
N GLU A 75 -18.91 0.06 -9.08
CA GLU A 75 -17.83 -0.87 -8.78
C GLU A 75 -17.76 -1.99 -9.83
N PHE A 76 -18.93 -2.52 -10.22
CA PHE A 76 -19.02 -3.53 -11.27
C PHE A 76 -18.55 -2.99 -12.63
N ASP A 77 -18.83 -1.73 -12.95
CA ASP A 77 -18.34 -1.06 -14.16
C ASP A 77 -16.81 -1.05 -14.26
N ILE A 78 -16.11 -0.87 -13.14
CA ILE A 78 -14.63 -0.92 -13.08
C ILE A 78 -14.16 -2.36 -13.35
N PHE A 79 -14.80 -3.34 -12.70
CA PHE A 79 -14.50 -4.76 -12.90
C PHE A 79 -14.70 -5.19 -14.36
N VAL A 80 -15.83 -4.83 -14.97
CA VAL A 80 -16.14 -5.15 -16.37
C VAL A 80 -15.14 -4.46 -17.30
N SER A 81 -14.77 -3.21 -17.06
CA SER A 81 -13.74 -2.52 -17.86
C SER A 81 -12.45 -3.34 -17.88
N LEU A 82 -12.02 -3.82 -16.71
CA LEU A 82 -10.83 -4.66 -16.58
C LEU A 82 -10.97 -6.01 -17.29
N ALA A 83 -12.12 -6.67 -17.17
CA ALA A 83 -12.35 -7.97 -17.83
C ALA A 83 -12.25 -7.89 -19.36
N TYR A 84 -12.52 -6.71 -19.93
CA TYR A 84 -12.38 -6.43 -21.35
C TYR A 84 -11.01 -5.86 -21.74
N GLY A 85 -10.04 -5.85 -20.83
CA GLY A 85 -8.71 -5.28 -21.07
C GLY A 85 -8.74 -3.77 -21.32
N ARG A 86 -9.78 -3.07 -20.86
CA ARG A 86 -9.93 -1.63 -21.02
C ARG A 86 -9.50 -0.95 -19.72
N PRO A 87 -8.54 -0.01 -19.76
CA PRO A 87 -8.20 0.75 -18.56
C PRO A 87 -9.47 1.49 -18.09
N PRO A 88 -9.80 1.47 -16.79
CA PRO A 88 -10.89 2.27 -16.28
C PRO A 88 -10.60 3.74 -16.60
N ARG A 89 -11.61 4.46 -17.04
CA ARG A 89 -11.42 5.85 -17.48
C ARG A 89 -10.97 6.73 -16.31
N ALA A 90 -10.28 7.82 -16.63
CA ALA A 90 -9.77 8.75 -15.61
C ALA A 90 -10.88 9.40 -14.76
N ASP A 91 -12.11 9.49 -15.28
CA ASP A 91 -13.31 9.96 -14.57
C ASP A 91 -13.93 8.88 -13.65
N GLN A 92 -13.63 7.60 -13.86
CA GLN A 92 -14.08 6.51 -12.99
C GLN A 92 -13.19 6.32 -11.76
N TRP A 93 -11.95 6.79 -11.83
CA TRP A 93 -11.07 6.81 -10.67
C TRP A 93 -11.34 8.06 -9.85
N PRO A 94 -11.77 7.94 -8.59
CA PRO A 94 -11.85 9.10 -7.74
C PRO A 94 -10.45 9.70 -7.55
N LYS A 95 -10.39 11.01 -7.31
CA LYS A 95 -9.14 11.75 -7.15
C LYS A 95 -8.82 11.91 -5.68
N GLY A 96 -7.52 11.93 -5.36
CA GLY A 96 -7.05 12.13 -3.99
C GLY A 96 -7.54 11.04 -3.03
N SER A 97 -7.90 11.44 -1.81
CA SER A 97 -8.35 10.54 -0.74
C SER A 97 -9.69 9.86 -1.01
N GLU A 98 -10.51 10.38 -1.93
CA GLU A 98 -11.77 9.75 -2.34
C GLU A 98 -11.55 8.45 -3.11
N ALA A 99 -10.32 8.18 -3.58
CA ALA A 99 -9.98 6.95 -4.27
C ALA A 99 -10.00 5.73 -3.34
N ASN A 100 -9.80 5.95 -2.04
CA ASN A 100 -9.57 4.87 -1.09
C ASN A 100 -10.79 3.92 -0.98
N PRO A 101 -12.03 4.39 -0.77
CA PRO A 101 -13.18 3.51 -0.67
C PRO A 101 -13.39 2.66 -1.94
N VAL A 102 -13.20 3.25 -3.12
CA VAL A 102 -13.35 2.52 -4.39
C VAL A 102 -12.30 1.44 -4.57
N LEU A 103 -11.04 1.71 -4.20
CA LEU A 103 -9.96 0.73 -4.27
C LEU A 103 -10.15 -0.42 -3.28
N LEU A 104 -10.61 -0.12 -2.06
CA LEU A 104 -10.95 -1.13 -1.06
C LEU A 104 -12.12 -2.01 -1.54
N ARG A 105 -13.14 -1.40 -2.13
CA ARG A 105 -14.26 -2.14 -2.72
C ARG A 105 -13.83 -2.99 -3.90
N LEU A 106 -12.94 -2.50 -4.75
CA LEU A 106 -12.37 -3.30 -5.84
C LEU A 106 -11.58 -4.51 -5.31
N LEU A 107 -10.84 -4.34 -4.20
CA LEU A 107 -10.18 -5.45 -3.51
C LEU A 107 -11.18 -6.47 -2.96
N GLU A 108 -12.25 -6.04 -2.31
CA GLU A 108 -13.31 -6.93 -1.84
C GLU A 108 -14.00 -7.67 -3.00
N LEU A 109 -14.33 -6.97 -4.09
CA LEU A 109 -14.89 -7.57 -5.30
C LEU A 109 -13.91 -8.54 -5.95
N SER A 110 -12.61 -8.25 -5.93
CA SER A 110 -11.59 -9.16 -6.45
C SER A 110 -11.59 -10.49 -5.70
N ARG A 111 -11.82 -10.47 -4.38
CA ARG A 111 -11.97 -11.67 -3.57
C ARG A 111 -13.27 -12.39 -3.89
N TYR A 112 -14.39 -11.66 -3.93
CA TYR A 112 -15.71 -12.22 -4.22
C TYR A 112 -15.78 -12.88 -5.59
N PHE A 113 -15.35 -12.18 -6.64
CA PHE A 113 -15.29 -12.70 -7.99
C PHE A 113 -14.07 -13.58 -8.25
N MET A 114 -13.20 -13.84 -7.27
CA MET A 114 -11.98 -14.62 -7.44
C MET A 114 -11.17 -14.14 -8.67
N SER A 115 -10.95 -12.83 -8.76
CA SER A 115 -10.34 -12.15 -9.89
C SER A 115 -8.95 -11.64 -9.54
N GLN A 116 -7.94 -12.42 -9.96
CA GLN A 116 -6.54 -12.03 -9.79
C GLN A 116 -6.20 -10.69 -10.48
N PRO A 117 -6.64 -10.43 -11.74
CA PRO A 117 -6.34 -9.15 -12.38
C PRO A 117 -6.92 -7.96 -11.63
N ALA A 118 -8.13 -8.07 -11.07
CA ALA A 118 -8.75 -6.99 -10.30
C ALA A 118 -7.97 -6.68 -9.02
N ARG A 119 -7.52 -7.74 -8.33
CA ARG A 119 -6.68 -7.65 -7.14
C ARG A 119 -5.36 -6.94 -7.44
N GLU A 120 -4.66 -7.37 -8.49
CA GLU A 120 -3.38 -6.82 -8.91
C GLU A 120 -3.49 -5.34 -9.31
N LEU A 121 -4.52 -4.99 -10.07
CA LEU A 121 -4.77 -3.60 -10.45
C LEU A 121 -5.00 -2.72 -9.21
N ALA A 122 -5.87 -3.15 -8.29
CA ALA A 122 -6.16 -2.38 -7.09
C ALA A 122 -4.90 -2.17 -6.25
N LEU A 123 -4.13 -3.23 -5.98
CA LEU A 123 -2.87 -3.14 -5.24
C LEU A 123 -1.83 -2.28 -5.95
N HIS A 124 -1.72 -2.35 -7.27
CA HIS A 124 -0.83 -1.50 -8.04
C HIS A 124 -1.18 -0.01 -7.89
N VAL A 125 -2.47 0.33 -7.97
CA VAL A 125 -2.94 1.71 -7.81
C VAL A 125 -2.73 2.18 -6.36
N ILE A 126 -3.06 1.35 -5.36
CA ILE A 126 -2.81 1.64 -3.94
C ILE A 126 -1.32 1.90 -3.69
N LYS A 127 -0.44 1.06 -4.22
CA LYS A 127 1.02 1.23 -4.11
C LYS A 127 1.49 2.55 -4.70
N THR A 128 1.04 2.86 -5.91
CA THR A 128 1.41 4.09 -6.62
C THR A 128 0.86 5.35 -5.94
N ARG A 129 -0.22 5.20 -5.18
CA ARG A 129 -0.94 6.28 -4.49
C ARG A 129 -0.91 6.14 -2.97
N SER A 130 0.11 5.49 -2.43
CA SER A 130 0.19 5.13 -0.99
C SER A 130 0.06 6.35 -0.06
N PHE A 131 0.55 7.52 -0.48
CA PHE A 131 0.41 8.77 0.28
C PHE A 131 -1.04 9.23 0.53
N TYR A 132 -2.03 8.74 -0.20
CA TYR A 132 -3.43 9.08 0.03
C TYR A 132 -4.12 8.15 1.05
N PHE A 133 -3.45 7.08 1.47
CA PHE A 133 -3.99 6.13 2.43
C PHE A 133 -3.44 6.39 3.83
N PRO A 134 -4.26 6.22 4.88
CA PRO A 134 -3.76 6.16 6.24
C PRO A 134 -2.69 5.05 6.38
N PRO A 135 -1.51 5.34 6.95
CA PRO A 135 -0.45 4.35 7.05
C PRO A 135 -0.87 3.07 7.79
N ALA A 136 -1.67 3.20 8.85
CA ALA A 136 -2.20 2.04 9.58
C ALA A 136 -3.06 1.11 8.70
N GLN A 137 -3.85 1.69 7.80
CA GLN A 137 -4.65 0.93 6.84
C GLN A 137 -3.77 0.25 5.80
N LEU A 138 -2.68 0.90 5.34
CA LEU A 138 -1.72 0.27 4.45
C LEU A 138 -1.00 -0.91 5.10
N ILE A 139 -0.69 -0.84 6.40
CA ILE A 139 -0.16 -1.98 7.16
C ILE A 139 -1.17 -3.13 7.13
N HIS A 140 -2.44 -2.87 7.43
CA HIS A 140 -3.49 -3.89 7.36
C HIS A 140 -3.56 -4.56 5.99
N LEU A 141 -3.67 -3.77 4.92
CA LEU A 141 -3.73 -4.27 3.55
C LEU A 141 -2.46 -5.04 3.16
N SER A 142 -1.29 -4.61 3.66
CA SER A 142 -0.05 -5.31 3.38
C SER A 142 0.03 -6.69 3.99
N TYR A 143 -0.64 -6.92 5.14
CA TYR A 143 -0.82 -8.25 5.71
C TYR A 143 -1.84 -9.07 4.92
N GLU A 144 -3.03 -8.51 4.69
CA GLU A 144 -4.12 -9.20 3.99
C GLU A 144 -3.70 -9.66 2.58
N TYR A 145 -2.88 -8.87 1.89
CA TYR A 145 -2.43 -9.14 0.53
C TYR A 145 -0.92 -9.45 0.43
N GLN A 146 -0.27 -9.77 1.55
CA GLN A 146 1.14 -10.19 1.63
C GLN A 146 2.12 -9.29 0.85
N THR A 147 1.92 -7.98 0.88
CA THR A 147 2.68 -7.02 0.07
C THR A 147 3.78 -6.31 0.90
N LYS A 148 4.97 -6.89 0.96
CA LYS A 148 6.13 -6.35 1.72
C LYS A 148 6.45 -4.89 1.41
N VAL A 149 6.34 -4.48 0.14
CA VAL A 149 6.64 -3.10 -0.29
C VAL A 149 5.66 -2.08 0.29
N LEU A 150 4.37 -2.44 0.37
CA LEU A 150 3.35 -1.60 1.00
C LEU A 150 3.61 -1.48 2.50
N PHE A 151 3.94 -2.60 3.16
CA PHE A 151 4.29 -2.63 4.57
C PHE A 151 5.45 -1.67 4.87
N ALA A 152 6.57 -1.81 4.17
CA ALA A 152 7.76 -0.99 4.39
C ALA A 152 7.46 0.51 4.20
N THR A 153 6.71 0.85 3.15
CA THR A 153 6.31 2.23 2.86
C THR A 153 5.43 2.80 3.98
N ALA A 154 4.44 2.04 4.43
CA ALA A 154 3.52 2.44 5.49
C ALA A 154 4.22 2.56 6.85
N PHE A 155 5.08 1.60 7.17
CA PHE A 155 5.83 1.60 8.42
C PHE A 155 6.81 2.77 8.48
N GLN A 156 7.47 3.11 7.37
CA GLN A 156 8.33 4.30 7.29
C GLN A 156 7.54 5.60 7.51
N GLN A 157 6.32 5.70 6.97
CA GLN A 157 5.43 6.83 7.21
C GLN A 157 5.06 6.93 8.70
N LEU A 158 4.66 5.82 9.34
CA LEU A 158 4.39 5.77 10.78
C LEU A 158 5.63 6.11 11.63
N ALA A 159 6.80 5.62 11.24
CA ALA A 159 8.08 5.91 11.88
C ALA A 159 8.47 7.39 11.78
N SER A 160 7.86 8.14 10.86
CA SER A 160 8.03 9.59 10.72
C SER A 160 6.99 10.38 11.52
N SER A 161 5.77 9.85 11.70
CA SER A 161 4.65 10.50 12.42
C SER A 161 4.75 10.46 13.94
N SER A 162 3.99 11.29 14.66
CA SER A 162 3.98 11.28 16.13
C SER A 162 3.11 10.14 16.67
N LEU A 163 3.56 9.44 17.73
CA LEU A 163 2.71 8.44 18.41
C LEU A 163 1.44 9.04 19.00
N ARG A 164 1.44 10.34 19.31
CA ARG A 164 0.27 11.06 19.86
C ARG A 164 -0.84 11.27 18.82
N GLU A 165 -0.52 11.16 17.54
CA GLU A 165 -1.48 11.34 16.44
C GLU A 165 -2.22 10.03 16.13
N LEU A 166 -1.75 8.90 16.66
CA LEU A 166 -2.37 7.59 16.45
C LEU A 166 -3.66 7.46 17.27
N LYS A 167 -4.74 7.12 16.58
CA LYS A 167 -6.04 6.85 17.18
C LYS A 167 -6.17 5.36 17.53
N PRO A 168 -7.09 4.97 18.44
CA PRO A 168 -7.36 3.56 18.71
C PRO A 168 -7.70 2.76 17.45
N ALA A 169 -8.41 3.36 16.49
CA ALA A 169 -8.70 2.75 15.19
C ALA A 169 -7.43 2.43 14.40
N ASP A 170 -6.41 3.31 14.43
CA ASP A 170 -5.13 3.07 13.74
C ASP A 170 -4.39 1.87 14.35
N ILE A 171 -4.39 1.79 15.69
CA ILE A 171 -3.80 0.65 16.42
C ILE A 171 -4.53 -0.65 16.07
N GLN A 172 -5.86 -0.61 15.95
CA GLN A 172 -6.66 -1.75 15.54
C GLN A 172 -6.32 -2.20 14.10
N TRP A 173 -6.17 -1.26 13.16
CA TRP A 173 -5.81 -1.57 11.78
C TRP A 173 -4.42 -2.19 11.67
N MET A 174 -3.40 -1.59 12.30
CA MET A 174 -2.01 -2.08 12.19
C MET A 174 -1.74 -3.33 13.04
N GLY A 175 -2.53 -3.54 14.10
CA GLY A 175 -2.34 -4.60 15.07
C GLY A 175 -1.33 -4.24 16.18
N TYR A 176 -1.50 -4.88 17.33
CA TYR A 176 -0.67 -4.65 18.51
C TYR A 176 0.84 -4.92 18.27
N PRO A 177 1.25 -5.99 17.55
CA PRO A 177 2.67 -6.24 17.30
C PRO A 177 3.39 -5.09 16.56
N VAL A 178 2.75 -4.53 15.53
CA VAL A 178 3.30 -3.40 14.77
C VAL A 178 3.36 -2.14 15.64
N TYR A 179 2.34 -1.90 16.44
CA TYR A 179 2.33 -0.79 17.38
C TYR A 179 3.48 -0.88 18.40
N VAL A 180 3.73 -2.05 18.99
CA VAL A 180 4.84 -2.27 19.93
C VAL A 180 6.19 -2.06 19.25
N ALA A 181 6.36 -2.57 18.02
CA ALA A 181 7.59 -2.36 17.24
C ALA A 181 7.82 -0.88 16.93
N LEU A 182 6.77 -0.16 16.53
CA LEU A 182 6.82 1.27 16.29
C LEU A 182 7.16 2.05 17.57
N ALA A 183 6.57 1.70 18.71
CA ALA A 183 6.84 2.35 19.99
C ALA A 183 8.30 2.16 20.42
N ARG A 184 8.84 0.94 20.30
CA ARG A 184 10.25 0.63 20.59
C ARG A 184 11.20 1.38 19.66
N LEU A 185 10.90 1.44 18.37
CA LEU A 185 11.68 2.22 17.41
C LEU A 185 11.71 3.70 17.81
N LYS A 186 10.56 4.27 18.18
CA LYS A 186 10.45 5.67 18.60
C LYS A 186 11.22 5.95 19.89
N GLU A 187 11.17 5.04 20.86
CA GLU A 187 11.95 5.13 22.08
C GLU A 187 13.46 5.09 21.79
N ALA A 188 13.92 4.15 20.96
CA ALA A 188 15.31 4.07 20.55
C ALA A 188 15.77 5.34 19.81
N MET A 189 14.95 5.87 18.90
CA MET A 189 15.22 7.15 18.22
C MET A 189 15.30 8.32 19.21
N GLN A 190 14.40 8.36 20.20
CA GLN A 190 14.41 9.39 21.22
C GLN A 190 15.66 9.29 22.11
N GLN A 191 16.02 8.09 22.55
CA GLN A 191 17.24 7.84 23.31
C GLN A 191 18.48 8.28 22.51
N HIS A 192 18.55 7.93 21.23
CA HIS A 192 19.65 8.35 20.36
C HIS A 192 19.73 9.89 20.28
N ARG A 193 18.59 10.57 20.06
CA ARG A 193 18.53 12.04 20.08
C ARG A 193 18.95 12.63 21.42
N SER A 194 18.59 12.01 22.54
CA SER A 194 19.01 12.46 23.87
C SER A 194 20.51 12.30 24.10
N ILE A 195 21.12 11.22 23.63
CA ILE A 195 22.59 11.04 23.65
C ILE A 195 23.26 12.13 22.82
N LEU A 196 22.79 12.32 21.58
CA LEU A 196 23.28 13.37 20.68
C LEU A 196 23.14 14.78 21.28
N ALA A 197 22.05 15.04 22.01
CA ALA A 197 21.83 16.32 22.67
C ALA A 197 22.74 16.52 23.90
N ALA A 198 23.20 15.45 24.54
CA ALA A 198 24.10 15.50 25.70
C ALA A 198 25.57 15.59 25.27
N GLU A 199 25.95 14.91 24.19
CA GLU A 199 27.32 14.80 23.72
C GLU A 199 27.37 14.93 22.19
N ALA A 200 28.20 15.84 21.70
CA ALA A 200 28.45 15.96 20.26
C ALA A 200 29.12 14.68 19.75
N PRO A 201 28.71 14.12 18.59
CA PRO A 201 29.33 12.92 18.04
C PRO A 201 30.82 13.12 17.84
N GLU A 202 31.63 12.17 18.31
CA GLU A 202 33.05 12.16 17.97
C GLU A 202 33.22 11.87 16.47
N ILE A 203 34.11 12.63 15.82
CA ILE A 203 34.50 12.31 14.45
C ILE A 203 35.50 11.16 14.51
N ASP A 204 35.14 10.03 13.90
CA ASP A 204 36.09 8.94 13.68
C ASP A 204 37.31 9.49 12.88
N PRO A 205 38.55 9.45 13.42
CA PRO A 205 39.73 10.02 12.76
C PRO A 205 40.07 9.36 11.41
N ILE A 206 39.58 8.14 11.18
CA ILE A 206 39.81 7.30 10.02
C ILE A 206 38.63 7.39 9.06
N ARG A 207 37.40 7.28 9.57
CA ARG A 207 36.18 7.22 8.75
C ARG A 207 35.39 8.52 8.68
N GLY A 208 35.53 9.44 9.62
CA GLY A 208 34.77 10.70 9.68
C GLY A 208 35.33 11.82 8.81
N HIS A 209 36.56 11.68 8.31
CA HIS A 209 37.18 12.65 7.41
C HIS A 209 37.18 12.18 5.95
N SER A 210 37.20 13.14 5.02
CA SER A 210 37.61 12.91 3.64
C SER A 210 39.10 12.57 3.61
N SER A 211 39.53 11.74 2.65
CA SER A 211 40.96 11.49 2.38
C SER A 211 41.73 12.76 2.05
N GLU A 212 41.04 13.82 1.63
CA GLU A 212 41.59 15.14 1.31
C GLU A 212 41.56 16.13 2.50
N CYS A 213 41.25 15.66 3.71
CA CYS A 213 41.23 16.52 4.89
C CYS A 213 42.65 16.76 5.43
N GLU A 214 43.21 17.92 5.12
CA GLU A 214 44.56 18.32 5.54
C GLU A 214 44.67 18.61 7.04
N ASN A 215 43.59 19.11 7.67
CA ASN A 215 43.57 19.48 9.08
C ASN A 215 42.38 18.85 9.82
N LYS A 216 42.57 17.59 10.23
CA LYS A 216 41.56 16.81 10.97
C LYS A 216 41.17 17.48 12.30
N ALA A 217 42.14 18.07 13.00
CA ALA A 217 41.92 18.72 14.29
C ALA A 217 41.09 20.00 14.19
N ALA A 218 41.31 20.83 13.15
CA ALA A 218 40.45 21.98 12.87
C ALA A 218 39.03 21.51 12.57
N CYS A 219 38.88 20.58 11.62
CA CYS A 219 37.60 20.02 11.23
C CYS A 219 36.79 19.44 12.41
N ALA A 220 37.45 18.82 13.40
CA ALA A 220 36.82 18.34 14.62
C ALA A 220 36.33 19.46 15.55
N ARG A 221 37.10 20.55 15.68
CA ARG A 221 36.66 21.73 16.44
C ARG A 221 35.48 22.42 15.77
N ASP A 222 35.53 22.58 14.45
CA ASP A 222 34.49 23.25 13.67
C ASP A 222 33.17 22.47 13.73
N TRP A 223 33.27 21.14 13.69
CA TRP A 223 32.15 20.24 13.95
C TRP A 223 31.54 20.43 15.34
N HIS A 224 32.35 20.37 16.40
CA HIS A 224 31.88 20.58 17.77
C HIS A 224 31.22 21.95 17.92
N ALA A 225 31.79 22.98 17.31
CA ALA A 225 31.24 24.32 17.34
C ALA A 225 29.89 24.39 16.59
N ALA A 226 29.77 23.81 15.40
CA ALA A 226 28.48 23.80 14.70
C ALA A 226 27.42 22.97 15.40
N TRP A 227 27.82 21.86 16.03
CA TRP A 227 26.94 21.01 16.82
C TRP A 227 26.22 21.78 17.92
N TRP A 228 27.00 22.45 18.78
CA TRP A 228 26.43 23.18 19.92
C TRP A 228 25.81 24.52 19.54
N ASN A 229 26.29 25.16 18.47
CA ASN A 229 25.77 26.47 18.04
C ASN A 229 24.59 26.37 17.06
N GLY A 230 24.15 25.16 16.68
CA GLY A 230 23.04 24.95 15.74
C GLY A 230 23.29 25.52 14.35
N ARG A 231 24.56 25.67 13.94
CA ARG A 231 24.96 26.37 12.69
C ARG A 231 25.16 25.44 11.49
N PHE A 232 24.54 24.26 11.48
CA PHE A 232 24.73 23.28 10.40
C PHE A 232 24.34 23.77 9.00
N GLU A 233 23.34 24.64 8.89
CA GLU A 233 22.91 25.24 7.60
C GLU A 233 23.75 26.45 7.19
N ARG A 234 24.40 27.13 8.14
CA ARG A 234 25.14 28.39 7.92
C ARG A 234 26.65 28.30 8.18
N MET A 235 27.23 27.10 8.18
CA MET A 235 28.69 26.96 8.09
C MET A 235 29.13 27.54 6.74
N GLU A 236 29.76 28.71 6.78
CA GLU A 236 30.29 29.39 5.61
C GLU A 236 31.41 28.56 4.96
N VAL A 237 31.56 28.69 3.64
CA VAL A 237 32.58 28.02 2.86
C VAL A 237 33.96 28.55 3.30
N GLY A 238 34.59 27.85 4.24
CA GLY A 238 35.87 28.23 4.83
C GLY A 238 36.13 27.62 6.21
N GLU A 239 35.06 27.29 6.95
CA GLU A 239 35.17 26.80 8.33
C GLU A 239 35.25 25.26 8.43
N MET A 240 34.87 24.49 7.41
CA MET A 240 35.02 23.03 7.44
C MET A 240 35.18 22.47 6.03
N ASN A 241 35.99 21.42 5.85
CA ASN A 241 36.12 20.77 4.54
C ASN A 241 34.72 20.30 4.04
N PRO A 242 34.24 20.75 2.87
CA PRO A 242 32.90 20.44 2.37
C PRO A 242 32.63 18.93 2.24
N LYS A 243 33.65 18.14 1.92
CA LYS A 243 33.55 16.67 1.83
C LYS A 243 33.42 16.02 3.20
N CYS A 244 34.07 16.55 4.23
CA CYS A 244 33.86 16.13 5.62
C CYS A 244 32.45 16.49 6.09
N ARG A 245 31.94 17.67 5.72
CA ARG A 245 30.58 18.11 6.06
C ARG A 245 29.52 17.16 5.53
N LEU A 246 29.58 16.78 4.26
CA LEU A 246 28.62 15.82 3.67
C LEU A 246 28.65 14.47 4.41
N LYS A 247 29.85 13.97 4.71
CA LYS A 247 30.03 12.70 5.43
C LYS A 247 29.45 12.75 6.84
N MET A 248 29.62 13.87 7.53
CA MET A 248 29.11 14.06 8.90
C MET A 248 27.61 14.34 8.95
N MET A 249 27.05 15.04 7.96
CA MET A 249 25.59 15.16 7.84
C MET A 249 24.92 13.80 7.62
N GLY A 250 25.61 12.84 6.99
CA GLY A 250 25.19 11.43 6.97
C GLY A 250 25.08 10.83 8.37
N ILE A 251 26.05 11.08 9.25
CA ILE A 251 26.04 10.59 10.64
C ILE A 251 24.84 11.16 11.42
N VAL A 252 24.54 12.46 11.28
CA VAL A 252 23.41 13.12 11.98
C VAL A 252 22.06 12.63 11.47
N ASN A 253 21.92 12.49 10.16
CA ASN A 253 20.65 12.14 9.52
C ASN A 253 20.41 10.62 9.46
N GLY A 254 21.32 9.80 10.01
CA GLY A 254 21.28 8.34 9.87
C GLY A 254 21.50 7.86 8.42
N GLY A 255 22.07 8.69 7.56
CA GLY A 255 22.37 8.40 6.16
C GLY A 255 23.76 7.81 5.96
N GLU A 256 23.79 6.62 5.35
CA GLU A 256 24.94 5.88 4.77
C GLU A 256 26.10 5.47 5.70
N GLY A 257 26.27 6.06 6.88
CA GLY A 257 27.29 5.66 7.86
C GLY A 257 26.78 4.85 9.05
N ASN A 258 25.46 4.84 9.27
CA ASN A 258 24.84 4.13 10.39
C ASN A 258 23.91 3.05 9.82
N SER A 259 24.52 1.97 9.32
CA SER A 259 23.80 0.80 8.81
C SER A 259 22.75 0.35 9.82
N HIS A 260 23.00 0.48 11.12
CA HIS A 260 22.08 0.12 12.20
C HIS A 260 20.66 0.74 12.14
N GLY A 261 20.44 1.94 11.60
CA GLY A 261 19.10 2.56 11.58
C GLY A 261 18.21 2.04 10.44
N PHE A 262 18.78 1.97 9.23
CA PHE A 262 18.14 1.33 8.08
C PHE A 262 18.08 -0.19 8.23
N ASP A 263 19.10 -0.80 8.83
CA ASP A 263 19.10 -2.21 9.23
C ASP A 263 18.08 -2.46 10.35
N LEU A 264 17.79 -1.50 11.22
CA LEU A 264 16.69 -1.63 12.19
C LEU A 264 15.35 -1.65 11.47
N ILE A 265 15.09 -0.74 10.55
CA ILE A 265 13.79 -0.70 9.84
C ILE A 265 13.67 -1.91 8.91
N SER A 266 14.72 -2.26 8.17
CA SER A 266 14.74 -3.43 7.30
C SER A 266 14.66 -4.72 8.12
N GLY A 267 15.43 -4.84 9.19
CA GLY A 267 15.45 -6.00 10.09
C GLY A 267 14.15 -6.14 10.89
N VAL A 268 13.53 -5.06 11.35
CA VAL A 268 12.20 -5.08 11.96
C VAL A 268 11.14 -5.43 10.91
N THR A 269 11.25 -4.92 9.69
CA THR A 269 10.34 -5.28 8.59
C THR A 269 10.47 -6.77 8.25
N GLU A 270 11.68 -7.30 8.15
CA GLU A 270 11.95 -8.71 7.89
C GLU A 270 11.54 -9.61 9.05
N GLN A 271 11.79 -9.21 10.29
CA GLN A 271 11.40 -9.96 11.49
C GLN A 271 9.88 -9.98 11.67
N LEU A 272 9.21 -8.84 11.48
CA LEU A 272 7.74 -8.77 11.56
C LEU A 272 7.10 -9.53 10.40
N MET A 273 7.56 -9.34 9.16
CA MET A 273 6.99 -10.08 8.02
C MET A 273 7.34 -11.57 8.07
N GLY A 274 8.55 -11.94 8.50
CA GLY A 274 9.02 -13.31 8.62
C GLY A 274 8.28 -14.09 9.71
N GLY A 275 8.15 -13.52 10.90
CA GLY A 275 7.35 -14.11 11.98
C GLY A 275 5.85 -14.14 11.72
N ILE A 276 5.36 -13.44 10.70
CA ILE A 276 3.93 -13.40 10.33
C ILE A 276 3.61 -14.33 9.17
N VAL A 277 4.53 -14.57 8.22
CA VAL A 277 4.37 -15.63 7.22
C VAL A 277 4.18 -16.98 7.92
N GLU A 278 4.95 -17.26 8.98
CA GLU A 278 4.80 -18.48 9.78
C GLU A 278 3.43 -18.58 10.49
N VAL A 279 2.89 -17.47 11.01
CA VAL A 279 1.59 -17.47 11.73
C VAL A 279 0.39 -17.56 10.77
N VAL A 280 0.49 -17.00 9.56
CA VAL A 280 -0.59 -17.07 8.56
C VAL A 280 -0.63 -18.45 7.89
N GLU A 281 0.52 -19.08 7.64
CA GLU A 281 0.57 -20.47 7.16
C GLU A 281 -0.03 -21.46 8.18
N GLU A 282 0.12 -21.22 9.49
CA GLU A 282 -0.51 -22.04 10.53
C GLU A 282 -2.04 -21.87 10.62
N GLN A 283 -2.59 -20.74 10.15
CA GLN A 283 -4.04 -20.49 10.18
C GLN A 283 -4.80 -20.94 8.91
N GLU A 284 -4.11 -21.24 7.80
CA GLU A 284 -4.73 -21.86 6.62
C GLU A 284 -4.76 -23.40 6.66
N VAL A 285 -4.21 -24.02 7.72
CA VAL A 285 -4.18 -25.48 7.94
C VAL A 285 -5.26 -25.97 8.92
N LEU A 286 -6.15 -25.08 9.37
CA LEU A 286 -7.32 -25.40 10.22
C LEU A 286 -8.64 -25.03 9.52
#